data_AF-A0A8H5ZC23-F1
#
_entry.id   AF-A0A8H5ZC23-F1
#
_cell.length_a   1.000
_cell.length_b   1.000
_cell.length_c   1.000
_cell.angle_alpha   90.00
_cell.angle_beta   90.00
_cell.angle_gamma   90.00
#
_symmetry.space_group_name_H-M   'P 1'
#
loop_
_entity.id
_entity.type
_entity.pdbx_description
1 polymer ?
#
loop_
_entity_poly.entity_id
_entity_poly.type
_entity_poly.pdbx_seq_one_letter_code
_entity_poly.pdbx_strand_id
1 'polypeptide(L)'
;MSRPYDNTNIDQLQRDADDCLLTYGIAFHPKIITSIDGIYVETASGHRMMDFTSGQMSTLIGHGHPEVVNVVQIHAQHFDHLFSGMISPPVINLAKRLTSVAPPGLDKTFFLSTGGEGNEAATRPAKFFTRKFEIVGLAASWHGMTGASLGAQYHAGHSDYGLNMIGNLALPTPNSYHSIFRKGDGTYDWETELNYGCRRQCARSKRLSVKLQAELKRLQSRYGCIGNVRGRGLMAGVEIVSDRKTKASAPGVGATVSQKMDL
;
A
#
# COMPACT_ATOMS: atom_id res chain seq x y z
N MET A 1 -22.30 20.31 29.92
CA MET A 1 -21.36 20.90 28.95
C MET A 1 -22.02 20.84 27.59
N SER A 2 -22.00 21.92 26.82
CA SER A 2 -22.44 21.92 25.41
C SER A 2 -21.62 20.91 24.62
N ARG A 3 -22.23 20.18 23.68
CA ARG A 3 -21.45 19.31 22.80
C ARG A 3 -20.65 20.21 21.84
N PRO A 4 -19.46 19.78 21.39
CA PRO A 4 -18.79 20.46 20.30
C PRO A 4 -19.74 20.58 19.09
N TYR A 5 -19.72 21.73 18.41
CA TYR A 5 -20.38 21.93 17.11
C TYR A 5 -21.93 22.02 17.12
N ASP A 6 -22.57 22.33 18.25
CA ASP A 6 -24.05 22.41 18.41
C ASP A 6 -24.78 23.46 17.53
N ASN A 7 -24.07 24.34 16.81
CA ASN A 7 -24.66 25.38 15.93
C ASN A 7 -23.91 25.50 14.60
N THR A 8 -23.56 24.36 14.01
CA THR A 8 -22.78 24.31 12.77
C THR A 8 -23.56 24.86 11.56
N ASN A 9 -22.95 25.77 10.81
CA ASN A 9 -23.45 26.18 9.49
C ASN A 9 -23.07 25.13 8.45
N ILE A 10 -24.00 24.23 8.13
CA ILE A 10 -23.81 23.09 7.22
C ILE A 10 -23.36 23.56 5.83
N ASP A 11 -24.05 24.55 5.27
CA ASP A 11 -23.78 25.03 3.91
C ASP A 11 -22.40 25.68 3.79
N GLN A 12 -21.97 26.39 4.84
CA GLN A 12 -20.62 26.97 4.86
C GLN A 12 -19.56 25.87 4.91
N LEU A 13 -19.71 24.86 5.78
CA LEU A 13 -18.73 23.76 5.86
C LEU A 13 -18.64 22.93 4.59
N GLN A 14 -19.74 22.77 3.85
CA GLN A 14 -19.71 22.12 2.55
C GLN A 14 -18.90 22.92 1.53
N ARG A 15 -19.12 24.25 1.46
CA ARG A 15 -18.30 25.13 0.60
C ARG A 15 -16.83 25.10 1.01
N ASP A 16 -16.55 25.18 2.30
CA ASP A 16 -15.19 25.13 2.81
C ASP A 16 -14.53 23.78 2.46
N ALA A 17 -15.26 22.67 2.57
CA ALA A 17 -14.77 21.35 2.18
C ALA A 17 -14.42 21.30 0.68
N ASP A 18 -15.29 21.83 -0.18
CA ASP A 18 -15.04 21.90 -1.63
C ASP A 18 -13.84 22.83 -1.96
N ASP A 19 -13.67 23.91 -1.20
CA ASP A 19 -12.62 24.89 -1.41
C ASP A 19 -11.25 24.39 -0.92
N CYS A 20 -11.19 23.58 0.14
CA CYS A 20 -9.93 23.24 0.81
C CYS A 20 -9.57 21.76 0.91
N LEU A 21 -10.47 20.82 0.56
CA LEU A 21 -10.20 19.39 0.66
C LEU A 21 -10.08 18.72 -0.71
N LEU A 22 -9.06 17.87 -0.84
CA LEU A 22 -8.96 16.93 -1.96
C LEU A 22 -9.63 15.62 -1.57
N THR A 23 -10.43 15.06 -2.49
CA THR A 23 -10.98 13.71 -2.33
C THR A 23 -9.93 12.66 -2.64
N TYR A 24 -9.94 11.57 -1.90
CA TYR A 24 -9.09 10.42 -2.15
C TYR A 24 -9.94 9.15 -2.32
N GLY A 25 -10.08 8.68 -3.57
CA GLY A 25 -10.79 7.45 -3.95
C GLY A 25 -12.32 7.53 -3.91
N ILE A 26 -12.91 8.16 -2.89
CA ILE A 26 -14.36 8.28 -2.70
C ILE A 26 -14.70 9.75 -2.45
N ALA A 27 -15.81 10.21 -3.02
CA ALA A 27 -16.33 11.55 -2.75
C ALA A 27 -16.78 11.69 -1.28
N PHE A 28 -16.63 12.89 -0.71
CA PHE A 28 -17.14 13.16 0.62
C PHE A 28 -18.67 13.04 0.65
N HIS A 29 -19.19 12.50 1.76
CA HIS A 29 -20.62 12.42 1.97
C HIS A 29 -21.19 13.82 2.29
N PRO A 30 -22.32 14.24 1.70
CA PRO A 30 -22.80 15.62 1.84
C PRO A 30 -23.27 15.98 3.26
N LYS A 31 -23.68 15.00 4.07
CA LYS A 31 -24.07 15.28 5.47
C LYS A 31 -22.82 15.48 6.34
N ILE A 32 -22.75 16.62 7.01
CA ILE A 32 -21.71 16.94 7.99
C ILE A 32 -21.91 16.09 9.25
N ILE A 33 -20.88 15.34 9.63
CA ILE A 33 -20.84 14.54 10.87
C ILE A 33 -20.30 15.42 12.01
N THR A 34 -21.01 15.48 13.14
CA THR A 34 -20.64 16.33 14.29
C THR A 34 -20.36 15.55 15.56
N SER A 35 -20.86 14.32 15.67
CA SER A 35 -20.61 13.47 16.82
C SER A 35 -20.60 11.98 16.44
N ILE A 36 -19.94 11.19 17.28
CA ILE A 36 -19.88 9.73 17.20
C ILE A 36 -20.01 9.18 18.62
N ASP A 37 -20.77 8.10 18.79
CA ASP A 37 -21.01 7.48 20.11
C ASP A 37 -21.37 6.00 19.95
N GLY A 38 -20.52 5.11 20.49
CA GLY A 38 -20.68 3.67 20.38
C GLY A 38 -20.71 3.23 18.92
N ILE A 39 -21.87 2.76 18.45
CA ILE A 39 -22.06 2.31 17.05
C ILE A 39 -22.78 3.35 16.19
N TYR A 40 -22.91 4.60 16.67
CA TYR A 40 -23.67 5.63 15.99
C TYR A 40 -22.81 6.80 15.56
N VAL A 41 -23.16 7.39 14.42
CA VAL A 41 -22.69 8.69 13.95
C VAL A 41 -23.87 9.65 13.90
N GLU A 42 -23.68 10.87 14.37
CA GLU A 42 -24.70 11.92 14.35
C GLU A 42 -24.26 13.05 13.41
N THR A 43 -25.19 13.49 12.58
CA THR A 43 -24.99 14.63 11.68
C THR A 43 -25.34 15.95 12.35
N ALA A 44 -24.84 17.06 11.80
CA ALA A 44 -25.20 18.43 12.22
C ALA A 44 -26.71 18.70 12.20
N SER A 45 -27.47 18.02 11.33
CA SER A 45 -28.93 18.14 11.26
C SER A 45 -29.68 17.29 12.30
N GLY A 46 -28.96 16.66 13.24
CA GLY A 46 -29.53 15.79 14.28
C GLY A 46 -29.86 14.37 13.82
N HIS A 47 -29.57 14.00 12.57
CA HIS A 47 -29.81 12.63 12.10
C HIS A 47 -28.76 11.67 12.69
N ARG A 48 -29.23 10.60 13.33
CA ARG A 48 -28.41 9.57 13.97
C ARG A 48 -28.43 8.29 13.14
N MET A 49 -27.27 7.80 12.76
CA MET A 49 -27.09 6.66 11.84
C MET A 49 -26.21 5.61 12.50
N MET A 50 -26.54 4.33 12.31
CA MET A 50 -25.67 3.24 12.74
C MET A 50 -24.47 3.10 11.79
N ASP A 51 -23.27 2.97 12.33
CA ASP A 51 -22.02 2.85 11.58
C ASP A 51 -21.72 1.39 11.21
N PHE A 52 -22.04 1.03 9.97
CA PHE A 52 -21.64 -0.27 9.39
C PHE A 52 -20.23 -0.26 8.77
N THR A 53 -19.49 0.85 8.88
CA THR A 53 -18.14 1.00 8.35
C THR A 53 -17.05 0.80 9.42
N SER A 54 -17.40 0.98 10.71
CA SER A 54 -16.46 0.93 11.84
C SER A 54 -15.27 1.88 11.63
N GLY A 55 -15.53 3.10 11.13
CA GLY A 55 -14.48 4.07 10.82
C GLY A 55 -13.41 3.56 9.85
N GLN A 56 -13.81 2.75 8.85
CA GLN A 56 -12.92 1.89 8.04
C GLN A 56 -12.29 0.75 8.87
N MET A 57 -13.14 -0.14 9.40
CA MET A 57 -12.77 -1.40 10.07
C MET A 57 -11.83 -1.24 11.28
N SER A 58 -11.82 -0.06 11.93
CA SER A 58 -10.89 0.29 13.00
C SER A 58 -11.55 0.36 14.38
N THR A 59 -12.82 0.74 14.47
CA THR A 59 -13.51 0.98 15.75
C THR A 59 -14.29 -0.24 16.24
N LEU A 60 -13.56 -1.34 16.47
CA LEU A 60 -14.13 -2.66 16.80
C LEU A 60 -14.91 -2.69 18.13
N ILE A 61 -14.53 -1.85 19.09
CA ILE A 61 -15.17 -1.74 20.42
C ILE A 61 -16.10 -0.53 20.53
N GLY A 62 -16.48 0.07 19.40
CA GLY A 62 -17.30 1.28 19.33
C GLY A 62 -16.50 2.57 19.45
N HIS A 63 -17.08 3.65 18.91
CA HIS A 63 -16.60 5.02 19.01
C HIS A 63 -16.66 5.51 20.45
N GLY A 64 -15.64 6.26 20.88
CA GLY A 64 -15.64 6.92 22.19
C GLY A 64 -15.60 5.99 23.41
N HIS A 65 -15.06 4.77 23.28
CA HIS A 65 -14.99 3.82 24.38
C HIS A 65 -14.36 4.44 25.65
N PRO A 66 -15.05 4.46 26.82
CA PRO A 66 -14.62 5.24 27.99
C PRO A 66 -13.20 4.94 28.48
N GLU A 67 -12.80 3.66 28.46
CA GLU A 67 -11.44 3.25 28.84
C GLU A 67 -10.39 3.81 27.88
N VAL A 68 -10.65 3.81 26.57
CA VAL A 68 -9.71 4.32 25.56
C VAL A 68 -9.58 5.84 25.71
N VAL A 69 -10.70 6.54 25.89
CA VAL A 69 -10.71 7.99 26.12
C VAL A 69 -9.88 8.34 27.36
N ASN A 70 -10.09 7.64 28.47
CA ASN A 70 -9.34 7.87 29.71
C ASN A 70 -7.83 7.60 29.54
N VAL A 71 -7.46 6.49 28.89
CA VAL A 71 -6.05 6.15 28.63
C VAL A 71 -5.39 7.21 27.73
N VAL A 72 -6.07 7.64 26.66
CA VAL A 72 -5.56 8.69 25.77
C VAL A 72 -5.35 10.01 26.53
N GLN A 73 -6.30 10.41 27.38
CA GLN A 73 -6.18 11.64 28.17
C GLN A 73 -4.98 11.59 29.13
N ILE A 74 -4.84 10.49 29.89
CA ILE A 74 -3.74 10.31 30.84
C ILE A 74 -2.39 10.30 30.11
N HIS A 75 -2.29 9.55 29.01
CA HIS A 75 -1.03 9.44 28.27
C HIS A 75 -0.70 10.72 27.48
N ALA A 76 -1.67 11.46 26.97
CA ALA A 76 -1.41 12.77 26.35
C ALA A 76 -0.80 13.77 27.33
N GLN A 77 -1.13 13.67 28.63
CA GLN A 77 -0.56 14.55 29.66
C GLN A 77 0.87 14.15 30.08
N HIS A 78 1.20 12.86 30.06
CA HIS A 78 2.43 12.35 30.68
C HIS A 78 3.42 11.67 29.71
N PHE A 79 2.95 11.22 28.54
CA PHE A 79 3.69 10.41 27.57
C PHE A 79 3.16 10.67 26.15
N ASP A 80 3.14 11.95 25.73
CA ASP A 80 2.63 12.36 24.42
C ASP A 80 3.50 11.82 23.27
N HIS A 81 4.83 11.98 23.35
CA HIS A 81 5.75 11.49 22.36
C HIS A 81 7.17 11.29 22.92
N LEU A 82 7.87 10.27 22.42
CA LEU A 82 9.25 9.98 22.78
C LEU A 82 10.11 9.82 21.53
N PHE A 83 11.39 10.17 21.65
CA PHE A 83 12.39 9.83 20.64
C PHE A 83 12.49 8.30 20.48
N SER A 84 12.68 7.80 19.25
CA SER A 84 12.62 6.37 18.93
C SER A 84 13.66 5.50 19.66
N GLY A 85 14.73 6.09 20.21
CA GLY A 85 15.71 5.39 21.04
C GLY A 85 15.32 5.28 22.53
N MET A 86 14.24 5.94 22.95
CA MET A 86 13.75 5.91 24.32
C MET A 86 12.70 4.82 24.49
N ILE A 87 12.67 4.22 25.67
CA ILE A 87 11.78 3.09 25.98
C ILE A 87 10.84 3.51 27.10
N SER A 88 9.57 3.13 26.99
CA SER A 88 8.53 3.38 28.00
C SER A 88 7.79 2.09 28.38
N PRO A 89 7.20 2.01 29.59
CA PRO A 89 6.41 0.85 29.99
C PRO A 89 5.29 0.47 28.99
N PRO A 90 4.51 1.43 28.41
CA PRO A 90 3.46 1.10 27.44
C PRO A 90 3.97 0.35 26.21
N VAL A 91 5.10 0.74 25.62
CA VAL A 91 5.63 0.08 24.41
C VAL A 91 6.13 -1.34 24.71
N ILE A 92 6.77 -1.56 25.86
CA ILE A 92 7.19 -2.91 26.29
C ILE A 92 5.98 -3.79 26.55
N ASN A 93 4.98 -3.27 27.28
CA ASN A 93 3.78 -4.02 27.64
C ASN A 93 2.98 -4.41 26.40
N LEU A 94 2.85 -3.51 25.44
CA LEU A 94 2.22 -3.78 24.15
C LEU A 94 3.00 -4.83 23.35
N ALA A 95 4.32 -4.70 23.27
CA ALA A 95 5.18 -5.68 22.58
C ALA A 95 5.00 -7.08 23.17
N LYS A 96 5.06 -7.21 24.51
CA LYS A 96 4.88 -8.49 25.20
C LYS A 96 3.51 -9.10 24.94
N ARG A 97 2.44 -8.31 25.02
CA ARG A 97 1.07 -8.78 24.74
C ARG A 97 0.92 -9.26 23.29
N LEU A 98 1.42 -8.51 22.32
CA LEU A 98 1.36 -8.90 20.91
C LEU A 98 2.14 -10.18 20.64
N THR A 99 3.38 -10.28 21.13
CA THR A 99 4.18 -11.50 20.94
C THR A 99 3.58 -12.73 21.64
N SER A 100 2.78 -12.54 22.69
CA SER A 100 2.16 -13.66 23.43
C SER A 100 1.00 -14.31 22.68
N VAL A 101 0.39 -13.60 21.72
CA VAL A 101 -0.73 -14.11 20.91
C VAL A 101 -0.32 -14.38 19.45
N ALA A 102 0.91 -14.05 19.09
CA ALA A 102 1.43 -14.29 17.75
C ALA A 102 1.79 -15.78 17.55
N PRO A 103 1.71 -16.30 16.31
CA PRO A 103 2.22 -17.62 15.98
C PRO A 103 3.71 -17.81 16.35
N PRO A 104 4.16 -19.06 16.57
CA PRO A 104 5.57 -19.35 16.85
C PRO A 104 6.51 -18.75 15.79
N GLY A 105 7.60 -18.12 16.24
CA GLY A 105 8.60 -17.47 15.38
C GLY A 105 8.38 -15.97 15.13
N LEU A 106 7.31 -15.37 15.69
CA LEU A 106 7.03 -13.93 15.64
C LEU A 106 7.28 -13.26 17.00
N ASP A 107 8.54 -13.27 17.42
CA ASP A 107 8.95 -12.90 18.79
C ASP A 107 9.32 -11.42 18.98
N LYS A 108 9.21 -10.60 17.93
CA LYS A 108 9.62 -9.19 17.92
C LYS A 108 8.58 -8.32 17.20
N THR A 109 8.35 -7.13 17.74
CA THR A 109 7.43 -6.14 17.19
C THR A 109 8.16 -4.86 16.79
N PHE A 110 7.67 -4.22 15.73
CA PHE A 110 8.08 -2.89 15.30
C PHE A 110 6.81 -2.06 15.11
N PHE A 111 6.70 -0.92 15.80
CA PHE A 111 5.47 -0.12 15.87
C PHE A 111 5.50 1.04 14.89
N LEU A 112 4.41 1.20 14.15
CA LEU A 112 4.19 2.22 13.13
C LEU A 112 2.74 2.70 13.20
N SER A 113 2.43 3.81 12.52
CA SER A 113 1.14 4.49 12.64
C SER A 113 0.08 3.91 11.72
N THR A 114 0.47 3.35 10.57
CA THR A 114 -0.47 2.85 9.55
C THR A 114 -0.12 1.44 9.08
N GLY A 115 -1.13 0.74 8.55
CA GLY A 115 -0.91 -0.56 7.90
C GLY A 115 0.00 -0.49 6.67
N GLY A 116 -0.04 0.63 5.93
CA GLY A 116 0.84 0.86 4.78
C GLY A 116 2.32 0.92 5.18
N GLU A 117 2.65 1.66 6.24
CA GLU A 117 4.00 1.68 6.81
C GLU A 117 4.41 0.30 7.34
N GLY A 118 3.48 -0.41 7.98
CA GLY A 118 3.68 -1.80 8.41
C GLY A 118 4.13 -2.72 7.28
N ASN A 119 3.46 -2.64 6.13
CA ASN A 119 3.81 -3.41 4.94
C ASN A 119 5.15 -2.99 4.33
N GLU A 120 5.52 -1.70 4.38
CA GLU A 120 6.86 -1.26 3.97
C GLU A 120 7.94 -1.85 4.88
N ALA A 121 7.72 -1.78 6.19
CA ALA A 121 8.65 -2.27 7.19
C ALA A 121 8.78 -3.81 7.16
N ALA A 122 7.75 -4.54 6.75
CA ALA A 122 7.80 -5.98 6.52
C ALA A 122 8.54 -6.34 5.21
N THR A 123 8.35 -5.53 4.16
CA THR A 123 8.94 -5.78 2.84
C THR A 123 10.47 -5.69 2.86
N ARG A 124 11.04 -4.72 3.59
CA ARG A 124 12.50 -4.51 3.67
C ARG A 124 13.28 -5.72 4.21
N PRO A 125 13.00 -6.26 5.41
CA PRO A 125 13.69 -7.42 5.94
C PRO A 125 13.44 -8.67 5.09
N ALA A 126 12.26 -8.83 4.47
CA ALA A 126 12.00 -9.93 3.56
C ALA A 126 12.95 -9.91 2.34
N LYS A 127 13.13 -8.74 1.70
CA LYS A 127 14.10 -8.57 0.61
C LYS A 127 15.54 -8.74 1.09
N PHE A 128 15.87 -8.20 2.27
CA PHE A 128 17.21 -8.33 2.86
C PHE A 128 17.59 -9.79 3.10
N PHE A 129 16.69 -10.58 3.68
CA PHE A 129 16.89 -11.99 4.00
C PHE A 129 16.95 -12.85 2.73
N THR A 130 15.98 -12.70 1.83
CA THR A 130 15.87 -13.54 0.64
C THR A 130 16.87 -13.17 -0.46
N ARG A 131 17.44 -11.96 -0.41
CA ARG A 131 18.23 -11.34 -1.49
C ARG A 131 17.46 -11.24 -2.82
N LYS A 132 16.13 -11.32 -2.76
CA LYS A 132 15.22 -11.16 -3.90
C LYS A 132 14.64 -9.75 -3.91
N PHE A 133 14.18 -9.32 -5.06
CA PHE A 133 13.67 -7.97 -5.27
C PHE A 133 12.15 -7.96 -5.48
N GLU A 134 11.63 -8.99 -6.13
CA GLU A 134 10.24 -9.08 -6.54
C GLU A 134 9.31 -9.31 -5.34
N ILE A 135 8.15 -8.67 -5.40
CA ILE A 135 7.05 -8.83 -4.46
C ILE A 135 5.82 -9.33 -5.22
N VAL A 136 5.12 -10.28 -4.62
CA VAL A 136 3.93 -10.88 -5.19
C VAL A 136 2.74 -10.55 -4.30
N GLY A 137 1.75 -9.85 -4.86
CA GLY A 137 0.47 -9.56 -4.21
C GLY A 137 -0.70 -10.25 -4.92
N LEU A 138 -1.87 -10.23 -4.32
CA LEU A 138 -3.10 -10.79 -4.90
C LEU A 138 -3.89 -9.70 -5.62
N ALA A 139 -4.44 -9.99 -6.80
CA ALA A 139 -5.03 -9.02 -7.72
C ALA A 139 -6.27 -8.25 -7.20
N ALA A 140 -6.74 -8.51 -5.98
CA ALA A 140 -7.81 -7.78 -5.30
C ALA A 140 -7.43 -7.32 -3.89
N SER A 141 -6.14 -7.31 -3.56
CA SER A 141 -5.67 -6.98 -2.21
C SER A 141 -5.60 -5.48 -1.96
N TRP A 142 -5.69 -5.11 -0.68
CA TRP A 142 -5.41 -3.77 -0.16
C TRP A 142 -4.23 -3.86 0.82
N HIS A 143 -3.16 -3.12 0.54
CA HIS A 143 -1.95 -3.11 1.38
C HIS A 143 -1.53 -1.70 1.81
N GLY A 144 -2.21 -0.66 1.33
CA GLY A 144 -1.97 0.73 1.67
C GLY A 144 -1.40 1.53 0.51
N MET A 145 -1.25 2.83 0.77
CA MET A 145 -1.01 3.85 -0.27
C MET A 145 0.41 4.42 -0.27
N THR A 146 1.29 3.88 0.57
CA THR A 146 2.72 4.20 0.53
C THR A 146 3.39 3.48 -0.64
N GLY A 147 4.49 4.00 -1.19
CA GLY A 147 5.01 3.56 -2.49
C GLY A 147 5.28 2.06 -2.63
N ALA A 148 5.82 1.39 -1.61
CA ALA A 148 6.05 -0.06 -1.68
C ALA A 148 4.75 -0.85 -1.52
N SER A 149 3.87 -0.40 -0.62
CA SER A 149 2.59 -1.03 -0.32
C SER A 149 1.59 -0.91 -1.49
N LEU A 150 1.54 0.28 -2.11
CA LEU A 150 0.75 0.54 -3.31
C LEU A 150 1.19 -0.35 -4.46
N GLY A 151 2.50 -0.55 -4.62
CA GLY A 151 3.04 -1.43 -5.64
C GLY A 151 2.54 -2.88 -5.52
N ALA A 152 2.34 -3.37 -4.30
CA ALA A 152 1.83 -4.72 -4.03
C ALA A 152 0.30 -4.81 -3.90
N GLN A 153 -0.39 -3.67 -3.81
CA GLN A 153 -1.85 -3.55 -3.77
C GLN A 153 -2.45 -3.59 -5.18
N TYR A 154 -3.65 -4.15 -5.32
CA TYR A 154 -4.31 -4.25 -6.63
C TYR A 154 -5.81 -3.91 -6.61
N HIS A 155 -6.34 -3.43 -5.48
CA HIS A 155 -7.73 -2.97 -5.42
C HIS A 155 -7.93 -1.56 -6.00
N ALA A 156 -6.98 -0.65 -5.79
CA ALA A 156 -7.06 0.75 -6.23
C ALA A 156 -5.67 1.40 -6.34
N GLY A 157 -5.62 2.60 -6.94
CA GLY A 157 -4.45 3.49 -6.91
C GLY A 157 -3.41 3.26 -8.02
N HIS A 158 -3.78 2.58 -9.11
CA HIS A 158 -2.88 2.27 -10.23
C HIS A 158 -3.20 3.05 -11.52
N SER A 159 -4.36 3.70 -11.58
CA SER A 159 -4.73 4.59 -12.69
C SER A 159 -4.26 6.00 -12.40
N ASP A 160 -3.68 6.67 -13.40
CA ASP A 160 -3.34 8.11 -13.39
C ASP A 160 -2.28 8.57 -12.35
N TYR A 161 -1.75 7.66 -11.51
CA TYR A 161 -0.67 7.92 -10.53
C TYR A 161 0.74 7.65 -11.07
N GLY A 162 0.87 7.35 -12.36
CA GLY A 162 2.15 7.00 -12.98
C GLY A 162 2.60 5.57 -12.68
N LEU A 163 3.90 5.31 -12.85
CA LEU A 163 4.46 3.97 -12.69
C LEU A 163 4.67 3.62 -11.22
N ASN A 164 4.09 2.49 -10.81
CA ASN A 164 4.37 1.89 -9.50
C ASN A 164 5.81 1.35 -9.39
N MET A 165 6.21 1.05 -8.15
CA MET A 165 7.49 0.40 -7.86
C MET A 165 7.70 -0.84 -8.74
N ILE A 166 8.86 -0.91 -9.40
CA ILE A 166 9.22 -2.04 -10.26
C ILE A 166 9.35 -3.32 -9.40
N GLY A 167 9.04 -4.46 -10.00
CA GLY A 167 9.20 -5.78 -9.36
C GLY A 167 7.97 -6.26 -8.61
N ASN A 168 6.84 -5.54 -8.70
CA ASN A 168 5.57 -6.02 -8.19
C ASN A 168 4.85 -6.88 -9.23
N LEU A 169 4.39 -8.05 -8.79
CA LEU A 169 3.68 -9.03 -9.59
C LEU A 169 2.33 -9.34 -8.92
N ALA A 170 1.29 -9.53 -9.72
CA ALA A 170 -0.04 -9.92 -9.24
C ALA A 170 -0.29 -11.41 -9.49
N LEU A 171 -0.85 -12.10 -8.50
CA LEU A 171 -1.50 -13.40 -8.67
C LEU A 171 -3.02 -13.24 -8.64
N PRO A 172 -3.77 -14.10 -9.36
CA PRO A 172 -5.21 -14.17 -9.17
C PRO A 172 -5.56 -14.46 -7.70
N THR A 173 -6.52 -13.72 -7.16
CA THR A 173 -7.01 -13.93 -5.79
C THR A 173 -7.84 -15.22 -5.76
N PRO A 174 -7.51 -16.19 -4.89
CA PRO A 174 -8.32 -17.39 -4.69
C PRO A 174 -9.76 -17.01 -4.28
N ASN A 175 -10.76 -17.49 -5.03
CA ASN A 175 -12.17 -17.18 -4.77
C ASN A 175 -13.04 -18.43 -4.95
N SER A 176 -13.47 -19.04 -3.83
CA SER A 176 -14.25 -20.29 -3.84
C SER A 176 -15.53 -20.23 -4.67
N TYR A 177 -16.17 -19.05 -4.70
CA TYR A 177 -17.45 -18.84 -5.39
C TYR A 177 -17.30 -18.88 -6.93
N HIS A 178 -16.21 -18.34 -7.46
CA HIS A 178 -15.97 -18.27 -8.91
C HIS A 178 -14.90 -19.25 -9.42
N SER A 179 -14.17 -19.89 -8.52
CA SER A 179 -13.07 -20.78 -8.90
C SER A 179 -13.57 -22.08 -9.51
N ILE A 180 -12.92 -22.51 -10.59
CA ILE A 180 -13.16 -23.82 -11.23
C ILE A 180 -12.37 -24.95 -10.56
N PHE A 181 -11.44 -24.64 -9.66
CA PHE A 181 -10.56 -25.63 -9.05
C PHE A 181 -11.28 -26.35 -7.92
N ARG A 182 -11.37 -27.68 -8.03
CA ARG A 182 -12.04 -28.54 -7.07
C ARG A 182 -11.18 -29.76 -6.76
N LYS A 183 -11.24 -30.21 -5.50
CA LYS A 183 -10.67 -31.50 -5.09
C LYS A 183 -11.57 -32.63 -5.61
N GLY A 184 -11.11 -33.87 -5.48
CA GLY A 184 -11.88 -35.05 -5.90
C GLY A 184 -13.24 -35.20 -5.22
N ASP A 185 -13.41 -34.61 -4.03
CA ASP A 185 -14.66 -34.58 -3.26
C ASP A 185 -15.59 -33.40 -3.63
N GLY A 186 -15.21 -32.57 -4.61
CA GLY A 186 -15.98 -31.39 -5.02
C GLY A 186 -15.79 -30.15 -4.14
N THR A 187 -14.96 -30.22 -3.09
CA THR A 187 -14.62 -29.03 -2.28
C THR A 187 -13.64 -28.13 -3.00
N TYR A 188 -13.56 -26.86 -2.57
CA TYR A 188 -12.69 -25.87 -3.18
C TYR A 188 -11.19 -26.22 -3.02
N ASP A 189 -10.46 -26.24 -4.14
CA ASP A 189 -9.01 -26.45 -4.17
C ASP A 189 -8.24 -25.13 -4.40
N TRP A 190 -8.12 -24.35 -3.33
CA TRP A 190 -7.42 -23.06 -3.33
C TRP A 190 -5.91 -23.21 -3.61
N GLU A 191 -5.31 -24.33 -3.21
CA GLU A 191 -3.88 -24.57 -3.35
C GLU A 191 -3.52 -24.81 -4.81
N THR A 192 -4.30 -25.64 -5.52
CA THR A 192 -4.12 -25.85 -6.97
C THR A 192 -4.34 -24.55 -7.74
N GLU A 193 -5.35 -23.75 -7.37
CA GLU A 193 -5.59 -22.44 -7.98
C GLU A 193 -4.41 -21.49 -7.81
N LEU A 194 -3.89 -21.36 -6.58
CA LEU A 194 -2.76 -20.50 -6.27
C LEU A 194 -1.51 -20.96 -7.03
N ASN A 195 -1.22 -22.27 -7.02
CA ASN A 195 -0.11 -22.87 -7.74
C ASN A 195 -0.23 -22.67 -9.26
N TYR A 196 -1.44 -22.74 -9.81
CA TYR A 196 -1.71 -22.43 -11.20
C TYR A 196 -1.39 -20.95 -11.51
N GLY A 197 -1.83 -20.03 -10.66
CA GLY A 197 -1.48 -18.61 -10.73
C GLY A 197 0.03 -18.39 -10.74
N CYS A 198 0.75 -18.98 -9.79
CA CYS A 198 2.21 -18.91 -9.69
C CYS A 198 2.90 -19.40 -10.97
N ARG A 199 2.50 -20.57 -11.49
CA ARG A 199 3.06 -21.12 -12.74
C ARG A 199 2.84 -20.18 -13.92
N ARG A 200 1.64 -19.62 -14.07
CA ARG A 200 1.35 -18.67 -15.15
C ARG A 200 2.16 -17.38 -15.03
N GLN A 201 2.30 -16.86 -13.82
CA GLN A 201 3.07 -15.64 -13.59
C GLN A 201 4.56 -15.86 -13.87
N CYS A 202 5.14 -16.97 -13.41
CA CYS A 202 6.52 -17.35 -13.73
C CYS A 202 6.74 -17.51 -15.25
N ALA A 203 5.83 -18.21 -15.94
CA ALA A 203 5.91 -18.39 -17.40
C ALA A 203 5.81 -17.05 -18.16
N ARG A 204 4.89 -16.18 -17.74
CA ARG A 204 4.73 -14.83 -18.29
C ARG A 204 5.98 -13.98 -18.07
N SER A 205 6.49 -13.92 -16.84
CA SER A 205 7.71 -13.17 -16.50
C SER A 205 8.92 -13.66 -17.30
N LYS A 206 9.08 -14.98 -17.48
CA LYS A 206 10.15 -15.56 -18.31
C LYS A 206 10.01 -15.16 -19.78
N ARG A 207 8.81 -15.26 -20.36
CA ARG A 207 8.57 -14.88 -21.76
C ARG A 207 8.81 -13.38 -21.99
N LEU A 208 8.26 -12.52 -21.13
CA LEU A 208 8.38 -11.07 -21.27
C LEU A 208 9.81 -10.59 -21.03
N SER A 209 10.53 -11.18 -20.07
CA SER A 209 11.94 -10.82 -19.84
C SER A 209 12.83 -11.15 -21.02
N VAL A 210 12.67 -12.34 -21.63
CA VAL A 210 13.43 -12.69 -22.85
C VAL A 210 13.16 -11.69 -23.97
N LYS A 211 11.89 -11.32 -24.18
CA LYS A 211 11.52 -10.32 -25.19
C LYS A 211 12.10 -8.95 -24.89
N LEU A 212 11.97 -8.45 -23.66
CA LEU A 212 12.50 -7.14 -23.24
C LEU A 212 14.02 -7.07 -23.46
N GLN A 213 14.76 -8.07 -22.96
CA GLN A 213 16.21 -8.09 -23.07
C GLN A 213 16.68 -8.19 -24.53
N ALA A 214 15.99 -8.98 -25.36
CA ALA A 214 16.27 -9.07 -26.79
C ALA A 214 16.03 -7.74 -27.51
N GLU A 215 14.91 -7.07 -27.25
CA GLU A 215 14.59 -5.78 -27.87
C GLU A 215 15.54 -4.68 -27.41
N LEU A 216 15.91 -4.61 -26.13
CA LEU A 216 16.89 -3.64 -25.64
C LEU A 216 18.27 -3.85 -26.29
N LYS A 217 18.71 -5.10 -26.46
CA LYS A 217 19.95 -5.41 -27.20
C LYS A 217 19.85 -5.09 -28.69
N ARG A 218 18.67 -5.28 -29.30
CA ARG A 218 18.43 -4.86 -30.69
C ARG A 218 18.53 -3.34 -30.83
N LEU A 219 17.92 -2.58 -29.93
CA LEU A 219 18.05 -1.13 -29.88
C LEU A 219 19.51 -0.72 -29.67
N GLN A 220 20.22 -1.39 -28.74
CA GLN A 220 21.65 -1.20 -28.53
C GLN A 220 22.46 -1.49 -29.80
N SER A 221 22.13 -2.49 -30.63
CA SER A 221 22.85 -2.68 -31.90
C SER A 221 22.60 -1.56 -32.91
N ARG A 222 21.42 -0.93 -32.88
CA ARG A 222 20.96 0.04 -33.88
C ARG A 222 21.38 1.48 -33.58
N TYR A 223 21.39 1.89 -32.31
CA TYR A 223 21.51 3.30 -31.92
C TYR A 223 22.77 3.58 -31.14
N GLY A 224 23.74 4.28 -31.74
CA GLY A 224 25.06 4.59 -31.16
C GLY A 224 25.04 5.16 -29.74
N CYS A 225 23.98 5.90 -29.40
CA CYS A 225 23.80 6.52 -28.09
C CYS A 225 23.43 5.55 -26.94
N ILE A 226 23.09 4.30 -27.23
CA ILE A 226 22.85 3.29 -26.19
C ILE A 226 24.18 2.64 -25.85
N GLY A 227 24.65 2.88 -24.62
CA GLY A 227 25.86 2.33 -24.03
C GLY A 227 25.63 0.90 -23.56
N ASN A 228 25.70 0.64 -22.26
CA ASN A 228 25.45 -0.68 -21.70
C ASN A 228 23.95 -0.96 -21.46
N VAL A 229 23.52 -2.19 -21.73
CA VAL A 229 22.22 -2.73 -21.31
C VAL A 229 22.48 -3.80 -20.25
N ARG A 230 22.00 -3.57 -19.02
CA ARG A 230 22.23 -4.45 -17.86
C ARG A 230 20.93 -4.78 -17.14
N GLY A 231 20.95 -5.83 -16.31
CA GLY A 231 19.80 -6.22 -15.49
C GLY A 231 19.45 -7.70 -15.62
N ARG A 232 18.38 -8.11 -14.94
CA ARG A 232 17.89 -9.50 -14.92
C ARG A 232 16.38 -9.51 -14.99
N GLY A 233 15.83 -10.47 -15.73
CA GLY A 233 14.39 -10.59 -15.87
C GLY A 233 13.79 -9.34 -16.53
N LEU A 234 12.75 -8.80 -15.88
CA LEU A 234 12.05 -7.59 -16.32
C LEU A 234 12.70 -6.29 -15.81
N MET A 235 13.72 -6.38 -14.95
CA MET A 235 14.49 -5.23 -14.52
C MET A 235 15.64 -5.01 -15.51
N ALA A 236 15.62 -3.88 -16.20
CA ALA A 236 16.67 -3.49 -17.13
C ALA A 236 17.10 -2.05 -16.88
N GLY A 237 18.41 -1.82 -16.85
CA GLY A 237 19.03 -0.50 -16.90
C GLY A 237 19.64 -0.28 -18.28
N VAL A 238 19.33 0.86 -18.88
CA VAL A 238 19.85 1.29 -20.17
C VAL A 238 20.68 2.55 -19.95
N GLU A 239 21.94 2.51 -20.37
CA GLU A 239 22.85 3.66 -20.29
C GLU A 239 22.76 4.49 -21.57
N ILE A 240 22.63 5.81 -21.44
CA ILE A 240 22.64 6.76 -22.56
C ILE A 240 24.00 7.49 -22.57
N VAL A 241 24.74 7.34 -23.67
CA VAL A 241 26.11 7.87 -23.85
C VAL A 241 26.24 8.62 -25.17
N SER A 242 27.23 9.49 -25.28
CA SER A 242 27.56 10.20 -26.53
C SER A 242 28.50 9.36 -27.40
N ASP A 243 29.34 8.55 -26.77
CA ASP A 243 30.24 7.60 -27.41
C ASP A 243 30.35 6.31 -26.58
N ARG A 244 30.26 5.14 -27.25
CA ARG A 244 30.25 3.83 -26.56
C ARG A 244 31.60 3.38 -26.05
N LYS A 245 32.70 3.83 -26.67
CA LYS A 245 34.06 3.44 -26.30
C LYS A 245 34.49 4.23 -25.06
N THR A 246 34.24 5.53 -25.06
CA THR A 246 34.63 6.42 -23.95
C THR A 246 33.61 6.43 -22.83
N LYS A 247 32.37 5.99 -23.09
CA LYS A 247 31.21 6.13 -22.18
C LYS A 247 30.97 7.57 -21.74
N ALA A 248 31.34 8.53 -22.59
CA ALA A 248 31.10 9.93 -22.31
C ALA A 248 29.59 10.19 -22.13
N SER A 249 29.24 10.99 -21.12
CA SER A 249 27.85 11.33 -20.83
C SER A 249 27.20 12.05 -22.03
N ALA A 250 25.91 11.80 -22.25
CA ALA A 250 25.11 12.50 -23.27
C ALA A 250 23.86 13.15 -22.65
N PRO A 251 24.03 14.21 -21.83
CA PRO A 251 22.90 14.85 -21.15
C PRO A 251 21.85 15.40 -22.12
N GLY A 252 22.27 15.95 -23.27
CA GLY A 252 21.33 16.47 -24.29
C GLY A 252 20.50 15.36 -24.97
N VAL A 253 21.10 14.20 -25.24
CA VAL A 253 20.38 13.05 -25.80
C VAL A 253 19.44 12.46 -24.76
N GLY A 254 19.91 12.32 -23.51
CA GLY A 254 19.08 11.86 -22.38
C GLY A 254 17.85 12.75 -22.17
N ALA A 255 18.03 14.06 -22.18
CA ALA A 255 16.93 15.02 -22.05
C ALA A 255 15.93 14.91 -23.21
N THR A 256 16.41 14.79 -24.45
CA THR A 256 15.54 14.65 -25.63
C THR A 256 14.75 13.35 -25.61
N VAL A 257 15.37 12.25 -25.18
CA VAL A 257 14.69 10.96 -25.02
C VAL A 257 13.61 11.05 -23.95
N SER A 258 13.92 11.66 -22.79
CA SER A 258 12.94 11.87 -21.72
C SER A 258 11.75 12.68 -22.20
N GLN A 259 11.98 13.81 -22.89
CA GLN A 259 10.93 14.67 -23.45
C GLN A 259 10.03 13.93 -24.45
N LYS A 260 10.56 13.00 -25.24
CA LYS A 260 9.76 12.22 -26.20
C LYS A 260 9.01 11.05 -25.58
N MET A 261 9.37 10.65 -24.36
CA MET A 261 8.71 9.56 -23.65
C MET A 261 7.50 10.04 -22.83
N ASP A 262 7.16 11.34 -22.87
CA ASP A 262 6.18 11.98 -21.97
C ASP A 262 6.38 11.55 -20.51
N LEU A 263 7.65 11.45 -20.09
CA LEU A 263 8.08 11.24 -18.71
C LEU A 263 8.41 12.57 -18.03
#